data_AF-A0A7X6PEQ8-F1
#
_entry.id   AF-A0A7X6PEQ8-F1
#
_cell.length_a   1.000
_cell.length_b   1.000
_cell.length_c   1.000
_cell.angle_alpha   90.00
_cell.angle_beta   90.00
_cell.angle_gamma   90.00
#
_symmetry.space_group_name_H-M   'P 1'
#
loop_
_entity.id
_entity.type
_entity.pdbx_description
1 polymer ?
#
loop_
_entity_poly.entity_id
_entity_poly.type
_entity_poly.pdbx_seq_one_letter_code
_entity_poly.pdbx_strand_id
1 'polypeptide(L)' 'PFGQSRDAANTSREIDQFNRINYEETRKTPAEYVDITSISRQGILSPQLVAADGLHPSGEQYRQWVELIAPGAKNILGKS' A
#
# COMPACT_ATOMS: atom_id res chain seq x y z
N PRO A 1 9.07 16.51 1.90
CA PRO A 1 9.41 15.26 2.62
C PRO A 1 10.42 14.43 1.80
N PHE A 2 11.20 13.53 2.41
CA PHE A 2 12.08 12.65 1.65
C PHE A 2 11.24 11.72 0.75
N GLY A 3 11.69 11.46 -0.49
CA GLY A 3 10.92 10.68 -1.47
C GLY A 3 9.90 11.47 -2.29
N GLN A 4 9.73 12.77 -2.03
CA GLN A 4 8.91 13.65 -2.88
C GLN A 4 9.62 13.88 -4.22
N SER A 5 9.25 13.11 -5.24
CA SER A 5 9.80 13.18 -6.59
C SER A 5 9.13 14.29 -7.41
N ARG A 6 9.89 14.93 -8.30
CA ARG A 6 9.34 15.81 -9.36
C ARG A 6 8.85 15.02 -10.57
N ASP A 7 9.21 13.75 -10.68
CA ASP A 7 8.78 12.83 -11.73
C ASP A 7 7.88 11.73 -11.14
N ALA A 8 6.60 12.07 -11.00
CA ALA A 8 5.60 11.16 -10.45
C ALA A 8 5.35 9.93 -11.35
N ALA A 9 5.58 10.05 -12.67
CA ALA A 9 5.41 8.96 -13.62
C ALA A 9 6.55 7.93 -13.46
N ASN A 10 7.79 8.40 -13.30
CA ASN A 10 8.90 7.50 -13.01
C ASN A 10 8.73 6.79 -11.67
N THR A 11 8.40 7.53 -10.61
CA THR A 11 8.14 6.95 -9.29
C THR A 11 7.00 5.93 -9.33
N SER A 12 5.93 6.19 -10.08
CA SER A 12 4.82 5.24 -10.24
C SER A 12 5.28 3.92 -10.89
N ARG A 13 6.12 3.99 -11.93
CA ARG A 13 6.66 2.80 -12.60
C ARG A 13 7.62 2.00 -11.70
N GLU A 14 8.46 2.69 -10.94
CA GLU A 14 9.37 2.05 -9.98
C GLU A 14 8.60 1.35 -8.86
N ILE A 15 7.52 1.96 -8.35
CA ILE A 15 6.60 1.33 -7.40
C ILE A 15 5.94 0.09 -8.00
N ASP A 16 5.47 0.15 -9.25
CA ASP A 16 4.88 -1.02 -9.92
C ASP A 16 5.88 -2.16 -10.08
N GLN A 17 7.12 -1.85 -10.45
CA GLN A 17 8.19 -2.84 -10.55
C GLN A 17 8.51 -3.46 -9.19
N PHE A 18 8.64 -2.63 -8.14
CA PHE A 18 8.90 -3.10 -6.78
C PHE A 18 7.77 -4.00 -6.27
N ASN A 19 6.51 -3.59 -6.47
CA ASN A 19 5.34 -4.35 -6.05
C ASN A 19 5.16 -5.65 -6.84
N ARG A 20 5.58 -5.69 -8.09
CA ARG A 20 5.63 -6.94 -8.82
C ARG A 20 6.65 -7.90 -8.20
N ILE A 21 7.87 -7.42 -7.93
CA ILE A 21 8.95 -8.24 -7.36
C ILE A 21 8.55 -8.72 -5.96
N ASN A 22 8.04 -7.83 -5.09
CA ASN A 22 7.68 -8.22 -3.73
C ASN A 22 6.53 -9.25 -3.70
N TYR A 23 5.58 -9.18 -4.64
CA TYR A 23 4.53 -10.18 -4.81
C TYR A 23 5.12 -11.53 -5.24
N GLU A 24 5.98 -11.52 -6.26
CA GLU A 24 6.67 -12.72 -6.76
C GLU A 24 7.53 -13.38 -5.67
N GLU A 25 8.24 -12.62 -4.84
CA GLU A 25 9.01 -13.14 -3.71
C GLU A 25 8.10 -13.66 -2.58
N THR A 26 7.03 -12.96 -2.25
CA THR A 26 6.08 -13.39 -1.19
C THR A 26 5.49 -14.76 -1.52
N ARG A 27 5.17 -15.01 -2.78
CA ARG A 27 4.64 -16.30 -3.27
C ARG A 27 5.59 -17.48 -3.14
N LYS A 28 6.88 -17.25 -2.87
CA LYS A 28 7.86 -18.31 -2.59
C LYS A 28 7.87 -18.71 -1.11
N THR A 29 7.06 -18.04 -0.29
CA THR A 29 6.97 -18.25 1.15
C THR A 29 5.53 -18.63 1.54
N PRO A 30 5.30 -19.11 2.77
CA PRO A 30 3.95 -19.30 3.31
C PRO A 30 3.22 -18.00 3.70
N ALA A 31 3.81 -16.82 3.44
CA ALA A 31 3.19 -15.55 3.82
C ALA A 31 2.05 -15.17 2.87
N GLU A 32 1.00 -14.57 3.45
CA GLU A 32 -0.09 -13.95 2.70
C GLU A 32 0.35 -12.60 2.13
N TYR A 33 -0.08 -12.30 0.90
CA TYR A 33 0.16 -11.01 0.26
C TYR A 33 -1.12 -10.18 0.21
N VAL A 34 -1.03 -8.91 0.62
CA VAL A 34 -2.16 -7.97 0.60
C VAL A 34 -1.77 -6.75 -0.23
N ASP A 35 -2.46 -6.53 -1.35
CA ASP A 35 -2.24 -5.35 -2.18
C ASP A 35 -2.91 -4.10 -1.61
N ILE A 36 -2.12 -3.27 -0.91
CA ILE A 36 -2.56 -1.95 -0.45
C ILE A 36 -2.41 -0.85 -1.51
N THR A 37 -1.67 -1.10 -2.60
CA THR A 37 -1.31 -0.09 -3.62
C THR A 37 -2.55 0.47 -4.30
N SER A 38 -3.53 -0.41 -4.55
CA SER A 38 -4.81 -0.04 -5.13
C SER A 38 -5.56 1.01 -4.29
N ILE A 39 -5.43 0.97 -2.95
CA ILE A 39 -5.95 2.01 -2.05
C ILE A 39 -5.11 3.27 -2.17
N SER A 40 -3.78 3.14 -2.12
CA SER A 40 -2.87 4.29 -2.15
C SER A 40 -3.00 5.14 -3.41
N ARG A 41 -3.21 4.50 -4.57
CA ARG A 41 -3.42 5.19 -5.85
C ARG A 41 -4.68 6.05 -5.88
N GLN A 42 -5.67 5.77 -5.05
CA GLN A 42 -6.86 6.61 -4.94
C GLN A 42 -6.54 7.99 -4.38
N GLY A 43 -5.42 8.16 -3.65
CA GLY A 43 -4.97 9.46 -3.14
C GLY A 43 -4.73 10.51 -4.23
N ILE A 44 -4.57 10.11 -5.49
CA ILE A 44 -4.50 11.02 -6.65
C ILE A 44 -5.84 11.77 -6.84
N LEU A 45 -6.95 11.08 -6.63
CA LEU A 45 -8.31 11.62 -6.83
C LEU A 45 -9.01 11.99 -5.52
N SER A 46 -8.51 11.48 -4.39
CA SER A 46 -9.08 11.61 -3.06
C SER A 46 -8.05 12.23 -2.09
N PRO A 47 -7.95 13.57 -2.04
CA PRO A 47 -6.95 14.26 -1.22
C PRO A 47 -7.00 13.89 0.27
N GLN A 48 -8.15 13.48 0.80
CA GLN A 48 -8.31 13.02 2.19
C GLN A 48 -7.51 11.74 2.50
N LEU A 49 -7.04 11.01 1.48
CA LEU A 49 -6.15 9.88 1.65
C LEU A 49 -4.68 10.30 1.79
N VAL A 50 -4.31 11.55 1.52
CA VAL A 50 -2.93 12.04 1.63
C VAL A 50 -2.81 12.98 2.82
N ALA A 51 -1.72 12.86 3.57
CA ALA A 51 -1.42 13.73 4.71
C ALA A 51 -1.11 15.16 4.25
N ALA A 52 -1.09 16.10 5.20
CA ALA A 52 -0.85 17.52 4.93
C ALA A 52 0.50 17.84 4.26
N ASP A 53 1.46 16.92 4.31
CA ASP A 53 2.76 17.06 3.66
C ASP A 53 2.76 16.70 2.16
N GLY A 54 1.60 16.28 1.64
CA GLY A 54 1.39 15.98 0.23
C GLY A 54 2.15 14.76 -0.27
N LEU A 55 2.65 13.90 0.62
CA LEU A 55 3.37 12.68 0.26
C LEU A 55 2.88 11.45 1.02
N HIS A 56 2.75 11.53 2.34
CA HIS A 56 2.48 10.34 3.14
C HIS A 56 0.99 9.97 3.14
N PRO A 57 0.64 8.69 3.38
CA PRO A 57 -0.73 8.27 3.62
C PRO A 57 -1.34 9.02 4.81
N SER A 58 -2.59 9.43 4.70
CA SER A 58 -3.35 9.96 5.84
C SER A 58 -3.73 8.86 6.81
N GLY A 59 -4.20 9.24 8.00
CA GLY A 59 -4.78 8.28 8.96
C GLY A 59 -5.96 7.49 8.38
N GLU A 60 -6.73 8.10 7.49
CA GLU A 60 -7.82 7.42 6.79
C GLU A 60 -7.29 6.34 5.82
N GLN A 61 -6.21 6.61 5.09
CA GLN A 61 -5.60 5.61 4.22
C GLN A 61 -5.01 4.44 5.04
N TYR A 62 -4.35 4.73 6.16
CA TYR A 62 -3.88 3.67 7.08
C TYR A 62 -5.03 2.84 7.65
N ARG A 63 -6.18 3.45 7.98
CA ARG A 63 -7.38 2.71 8.41
C ARG A 63 -7.80 1.71 7.35
N GLN A 64 -7.91 2.13 6.09
CA GLN A 64 -8.30 1.26 4.98
C GLN A 64 -7.29 0.13 4.72
N TRP A 65 -5.99 0.40 4.84
CA TRP A 65 -4.97 -0.66 4.75
C TRP A 65 -5.17 -1.70 5.85
N VAL A 66 -5.39 -1.28 7.10
CA VAL A 66 -5.63 -2.19 8.22
C VAL A 66 -6.91 -3.00 8.02
N GLU A 67 -7.98 -2.39 7.51
CA GLU A 67 -9.23 -3.10 7.20
C GLU A 67 -9.06 -4.18 6.13
N LEU A 68 -8.18 -3.94 5.16
CA LEU A 68 -7.85 -4.92 4.13
C LEU A 68 -6.96 -6.06 4.69
N ILE A 69 -6.02 -5.74 5.59
CA ILE A 69 -5.05 -6.71 6.15
C ILE A 69 -5.67 -7.58 7.25
N ALA A 70 -6.52 -7.00 8.11
CA ALA A 70 -6.98 -7.62 9.34
C ALA A 70 -7.68 -8.98 9.15
N PRO A 71 -8.52 -9.23 8.13
CA PRO A 71 -9.12 -10.54 7.91
C PRO A 71 -8.10 -11.65 7.67
N GLY A 72 -7.07 -11.40 6.85
CA GLY A 72 -6.00 -12.36 6.59
C GLY A 72 -5.20 -12.67 7.86
N ALA A 73 -4.84 -11.63 8.61
CA ALA A 73 -4.13 -11.78 9.89
C ALA A 73 -4.95 -12.59 10.91
N LYS A 74 -6.26 -12.32 11.01
CA LYS A 74 -7.19 -13.07 11.87
C LYS A 74 -7.26 -14.55 11.53
N ASN A 75 -7.37 -14.86 10.23
CA ASN A 75 -7.38 -16.24 9.74
C ASN A 75 -6.08 -16.98 10.11
N ILE A 76 -4.91 -16.36 9.90
CA ILE A 76 -3.60 -16.93 10.26
C ILE A 76 -3.49 -17.19 11.76
N LEU A 77 -4.02 -16.27 12.59
CA LEU A 77 -3.97 -16.37 14.06
C LEU A 77 -5.03 -17.31 14.64
N GLY A 78 -5.89 -17.93 13.82
CA GLY A 78 -6.99 -18.77 14.29
C GLY A 78 -8.07 -18.00 15.06
N LYS A 79 -8.23 -16.70 14.77
CA LYS A 79 -9.24 -15.82 15.38
C LYS A 79 -10.33 -15.52 14.35
N SER A 80 -11.29 -16.43 14.19
CA SER A 80 -12.47 -16.24 13.31
C SER A 80 -13.41 -15.17 13.86
#